data_AF-A0A1S9ZG65-F1
#
_entry.id   AF-A0A1S9ZG65-F1
#
_cell.length_a   1.000
_cell.length_b   1.000
_cell.length_c   1.000
_cell.angle_alpha   90.00
_cell.angle_beta   90.00
_cell.angle_gamma   90.00
#
_symmetry.space_group_name_H-M   'P 1'
#
loop_
_entity.id
_entity.type
_entity.pdbx_description
1 polymer ?
#
loop_
_entity_poly.entity_id
_entity_poly.type
_entity_poly.pdbx_seq_one_letter_code
_entity_poly.pdbx_strand_id
1 'polypeptide(L)' 'MGCKIAITTLSLDGTETYDVIGELAPRGELTLVVNKANGDTVKVPVTCRLDSDAEVKTYKAGGVLQQFAGEFLKD' A
#
# COMPACT_ATOMS: atom_id res chain seq x y z
N MET A 1 -6.57 20.28 -1.43
CA MET A 1 -5.83 19.70 -2.56
C MET A 1 -5.93 18.18 -2.42
N GLY A 2 -7.04 17.60 -2.90
CA GLY A 2 -7.36 16.18 -2.68
C GLY A 2 -7.06 15.40 -3.95
N CYS A 3 -6.05 14.53 -3.91
CA CYS A 3 -5.83 13.56 -4.97
C CYS A 3 -6.91 12.47 -4.87
N LYS A 4 -8.01 12.63 -5.61
CA LYS A 4 -9.03 11.59 -5.77
C LYS A 4 -8.58 10.67 -6.91
N ILE A 5 -8.02 9.52 -6.55
CA ILE A 5 -7.66 8.48 -7.51
C ILE A 5 -8.90 7.59 -7.66
N ALA A 6 -9.56 7.65 -8.81
CA ALA A 6 -10.71 6.80 -9.12
C ALA A 6 -10.37 5.86 -10.28
N ILE A 7 -10.89 4.63 -10.21
CA ILE A 7 -10.63 3.56 -11.20
C ILE A 7 -10.99 4.03 -12.61
N THR A 8 -12.04 4.86 -12.71
CA THR A 8 -12.57 5.42 -13.95
C THR A 8 -11.65 6.47 -14.55
N THR A 9 -10.83 7.13 -13.74
CA THR A 9 -9.90 8.18 -14.19
C THR A 9 -8.60 7.61 -14.76
N LEU A 10 -8.25 6.38 -14.39
CA LEU A 10 -7.03 5.69 -14.84
C LEU A 10 -7.30 4.58 -15.88
N SER A 11 -8.59 4.32 -16.19
CA SER A 11 -9.04 3.21 -17.05
C SER A 11 -8.37 1.91 -16.65
N LEU A 12 -8.53 1.53 -15.38
CA LEU A 12 -8.02 0.27 -14.84
C LEU A 12 -9.04 -0.82 -15.12
N ASP A 13 -8.67 -1.80 -15.95
CA ASP A 13 -9.52 -2.93 -16.34
C ASP A 13 -9.29 -4.18 -15.46
N GLY A 14 -8.38 -4.10 -14.48
CA GLY A 14 -8.07 -5.19 -13.55
C GLY A 14 -7.07 -6.21 -14.11
N THR A 15 -6.56 -5.98 -15.31
CA THR A 15 -5.47 -6.79 -15.92
C THR A 15 -4.09 -6.25 -15.58
N GLU A 16 -4.03 -5.07 -14.95
CA GLU A 16 -2.80 -4.39 -14.57
C GLU A 16 -2.21 -4.97 -13.29
N THR A 17 -0.89 -4.86 -13.16
CA THR A 17 -0.17 -5.16 -11.91
C THR A 17 0.09 -3.87 -11.15
N TYR A 18 0.03 -3.93 -9.83
CA TYR A 18 0.16 -2.77 -8.96
C TYR A 18 1.31 -2.97 -7.99
N ASP A 19 2.27 -2.05 -8.02
CA ASP A 19 3.36 -1.98 -7.07
C ASP A 19 3.20 -0.74 -6.20
N VAL A 20 3.49 -0.84 -4.91
CA VAL A 20 3.43 0.29 -3.99
C VAL A 20 4.84 0.54 -3.47
N ILE A 21 5.38 1.72 -3.80
CA ILE A 21 6.74 2.12 -3.44
C ILE A 21 6.67 3.35 -2.57
N GLY A 22 7.30 3.32 -1.41
CA GLY A 22 7.39 4.46 -0.52
C GLY A 22 7.69 4.03 0.91
N GLU A 23 7.96 5.03 1.74
CA GLU A 23 8.17 4.80 3.16
C GLU A 23 6.82 4.70 3.88
N LEU A 24 6.57 3.57 4.53
CA LEU A 24 5.38 3.34 5.35
C LEU A 24 5.44 4.26 6.58
N ALA A 25 4.81 5.42 6.45
CA ALA A 25 4.57 6.38 7.52
C ALA A 25 3.05 6.57 7.71
N PRO A 26 2.58 6.83 8.95
CA PRO A 26 1.17 7.10 9.20
C PRO A 26 0.73 8.34 8.40
N ARG A 27 -0.35 8.20 7.62
CA ARG A 27 -0.83 9.22 6.67
C ARG A 27 0.22 9.69 5.66
N GLY A 28 1.28 8.92 5.47
CA GLY A 28 2.38 9.23 4.56
C GLY A 28 1.96 9.17 3.10
N GLU A 29 2.72 9.85 2.25
CA GLU A 29 2.57 9.72 0.79
C GLU A 29 3.36 8.50 0.30
N LEU A 30 2.66 7.61 -0.40
CA LEU A 30 3.24 6.47 -1.10
C LEU A 30 3.06 6.67 -2.60
N THR A 31 3.86 5.99 -3.41
CA THR A 31 3.70 6.00 -4.87
C THR A 31 3.12 4.67 -5.31
N LEU A 32 1.91 4.71 -5.87
CA LEU A 32 1.32 3.58 -6.57
C LEU A 32 1.87 3.56 -8.00
N VAL A 33 2.52 2.48 -8.37
CA VAL A 33 3.02 2.20 -9.70
C VAL A 33 2.07 1.18 -10.34
N VAL A 34 1.36 1.61 -11.37
CA VAL A 34 0.46 0.76 -12.15
C VAL A 34 1.20 0.30 -13.39
N ASN A 35 1.43 -0.99 -13.51
CA ASN A 35 1.99 -1.64 -14.69
C ASN A 35 0.84 -2.18 -15.54
N LYS A 36 0.52 -1.49 -16.63
CA LYS A 36 -0.55 -1.86 -17.54
C LYS A 36 -0.14 -3.06 -18.40
N ALA A 37 -1.13 -3.87 -18.80
CA ALA A 37 -0.90 -5.03 -19.66
C ALA A 37 -0.34 -4.67 -21.05
N ASN A 38 -0.52 -3.42 -21.48
CA ASN A 38 0.05 -2.88 -22.72
C ASN A 38 1.54 -2.47 -22.59
N GLY A 39 2.14 -2.59 -21.40
CA GLY A 39 3.53 -2.22 -21.12
C GLY A 39 3.73 -0.79 -20.62
N ASP A 40 2.66 0.02 -20.50
CA ASP A 40 2.76 1.36 -19.91
C ASP A 40 2.84 1.29 -18.39
N THR A 41 3.66 2.16 -17.80
CA THR A 41 3.77 2.31 -16.35
C THR A 41 3.30 3.70 -15.92
N VAL A 42 2.31 3.76 -15.03
CA VAL A 42 1.79 5.01 -14.47
C VAL A 42 2.16 5.12 -13.00
N LYS A 43 2.75 6.24 -12.60
CA LYS A 43 3.10 6.51 -11.20
C LYS A 43 2.15 7.55 -10.62
N VAL A 44 1.47 7.21 -9.52
CA VAL A 44 0.46 8.06 -8.91
C VAL A 44 0.72 8.17 -7.40
N PRO A 45 0.81 9.38 -6.83
CA PRO A 45 0.94 9.54 -5.38
C PRO A 45 -0.38 9.18 -4.68
N VAL A 46 -0.34 8.20 -3.79
CA VAL A 46 -1.46 7.74 -2.94
C VAL A 46 -1.18 8.06 -1.48
N THR A 47 -2.22 8.27 -0.68
CA THR A 47 -2.07 8.46 0.78
C THR A 47 -2.17 7.11 1.49
N CYS A 48 -1.20 6.80 2.35
CA CYS A 48 -1.25 5.65 3.23
C CYS A 48 -2.38 5.83 4.26
N ARG A 49 -3.33 4.90 4.31
CA ARG A 49 -4.48 4.95 5.23
C ARG A 49 -4.19 4.33 6.61
N LEU A 50 -2.93 4.04 6.92
CA LEU A 50 -2.52 3.71 8.28
C LEU A 50 -2.55 5.01 9.11
N ASP A 51 -3.40 5.05 10.12
CA ASP A 51 -3.67 6.25 10.92
C ASP A 51 -2.71 6.38 12.11
N SER A 52 -2.02 5.30 12.50
CA SER A 52 -1.06 5.30 13.62
C SER A 52 0.19 4.45 13.38
N ASP A 53 1.31 4.81 14.04
CA ASP A 53 2.56 4.04 14.02
C ASP A 53 2.39 2.59 14.52
N ALA A 54 1.43 2.36 15.42
CA ALA A 54 1.06 1.04 15.88
C ALA A 54 0.54 0.16 14.72
N GLU A 55 -0.32 0.71 13.86
CA GLU A 55 -0.84 0.00 12.69
C GLU A 55 0.25 -0.24 11.65
N VAL A 56 1.20 0.70 11.49
CA VAL A 56 2.38 0.51 10.64
C VAL A 56 3.24 -0.65 11.12
N LYS A 57 3.44 -0.79 12.44
CA LYS A 57 4.17 -1.92 13.03
C LYS A 57 3.43 -3.24 12.82
N THR A 58 2.13 -3.29 13.06
CA THR A 58 1.31 -4.49 12.82
C THR A 58 1.26 -4.89 11.35
N TYR A 59 1.18 -3.92 10.44
CA TYR A 59 1.26 -4.16 9.00
C TYR A 59 2.62 -4.72 8.58
N LYS A 60 3.72 -4.11 9.05
CA LYS A 60 5.09 -4.61 8.80
C LYS A 60 5.33 -6.00 9.41
N ALA A 61 4.68 -6.32 10.53
CA ALA A 61 4.76 -7.63 11.16
C ALA A 61 4.04 -8.74 10.37
N GLY A 62 3.30 -8.42 9.29
CA GLY A 62 2.53 -9.40 8.52
C GLY A 62 1.11 -9.62 9.05
N GLY A 63 0.60 -8.67 9.83
CA GLY A 63 -0.73 -8.71 10.44
C GLY A 63 -0.70 -9.03 11.93
N VAL A 64 -1.82 -8.77 12.59
CA VAL A 64 -2.00 -8.97 14.05
C VAL A 64 -1.59 -10.38 14.47
N LEU A 65 -1.98 -11.40 13.71
CA LEU A 65 -1.68 -12.80 14.01
C LEU A 65 -0.19 -13.14 13.93
N GLN A 66 0.57 -12.50 13.04
CA GLN A 66 2.02 -12.73 12.92
C GLN A 66 2.79 -12.00 14.03
N GLN A 67 2.29 -10.84 14.48
CA GLN A 67 2.80 -10.14 15.66
C GLN A 67 2.64 -11.00 16.93
N PHE A 68 1.51 -11.70 17.07
CA PHE A 68 1.31 -12.67 18.16
C PHE A 68 2.10 -13.98 17.98
N ALA A 69 2.23 -14.50 16.74
CA ALA A 69 2.97 -15.74 16.49
C ALA A 69 4.48 -15.62 16.85
N GLY A 70 5.08 -14.44 16.67
CA GLY A 70 6.45 -14.16 17.12
C GLY A 70 6.61 -14.05 18.64
N GLU A 71 5.56 -13.67 19.38
CA GLU A 71 5.58 -13.66 20.85
C GLU A 71 5.37 -15.06 21.47
N PHE A 72 4.87 -16.03 20.71
CA PHE A 72 4.67 -17.41 21.18
C PHE A 72 5.86 -18.36 20.97
N LEU A 73 6.79 -18.05 20.06
CA LEU A 73 8.01 -18.86 19.83
C LEU A 73 9.21 -18.43 20.69
N LYS A 74 8.95 -17.71 21.79
CA LYS A 74 9.96 -17.35 22.78
C LYS A 74 9.98 -18.25 24.01
N ASP A 75 9.24 -19.36 23.98
CA ASP A 75 9.35 -20.51 24.90
C ASP A 75 9.79 -21.77 24.14
#